data_AF-A0A4U1EXS2-F1
#
_entry.id   AF-A0A4U1EXS2-F1
#
_cell.length_a   1.000
_cell.length_b   1.000
_cell.length_c   1.000
_cell.angle_alpha   90.00
_cell.angle_beta   90.00
_cell.angle_gamma   90.00
#
_symmetry.space_group_name_H-M   'P 1'
#
loop_
_entity.id
_entity.type
_entity.pdbx_description
1 polymer ?
#
loop_
_entity_poly.entity_id
_entity_poly.type
_entity_poly.pdbx_seq_one_letter_code
_entity_poly.pdbx_strand_id
1 'polypeptide(L)'
;MRRSLVPQLRSGKFNVLLTTYEYIIKDKHILAKIRWKYMIVDEGHRMKNHHCKLTQVLNTHYVAPRRILLTGTPLQNKLPELWALLNFLLPTIFKSCSTFEQWFNAPFAMTGERVEYVIKCDMSALQKILYRHMQAKGILLTDGSEKDK
;
A
#
# COMPACT_ATOMS: atom_id res chain seq x y z
N MET A 1 -7.23 13.47 -18.25
CA MET A 1 -8.62 12.99 -18.19
C MET A 1 -9.40 13.40 -19.42
N ARG A 2 -10.50 12.71 -19.79
CA ARG A 2 -11.48 13.27 -20.76
C ARG A 2 -12.09 14.53 -20.15
N ARG A 3 -12.03 15.66 -20.86
CA ARG A 3 -12.54 16.97 -20.39
C ARG A 3 -14.00 16.92 -19.92
N SER A 4 -14.80 16.01 -20.47
CA SER A 4 -16.20 15.80 -20.12
C SER A 4 -16.44 15.31 -18.68
N LEU A 5 -15.45 14.68 -18.03
CA LEU A 5 -15.60 14.14 -16.67
C LEU A 5 -15.27 15.17 -15.58
N VAL A 6 -14.58 16.27 -15.93
CA VAL A 6 -14.15 17.30 -14.97
C VAL A 6 -15.33 17.95 -14.23
N PRO A 7 -16.46 18.31 -14.89
CA PRO A 7 -17.63 18.85 -14.17
C PRO A 7 -18.23 17.87 -13.16
N GLN A 8 -18.29 16.58 -13.47
CA GLN A 8 -18.80 15.55 -12.57
C GLN A 8 -17.88 15.34 -11.37
N LEU A 9 -16.56 15.37 -11.57
CA LEU A 9 -15.60 15.29 -10.48
C LEU A 9 -15.66 16.49 -9.56
N ARG A 10 -15.82 17.70 -10.12
CA ARG A 10 -15.99 18.93 -9.34
C ARG A 10 -17.31 18.98 -8.58
N SER A 11 -18.37 18.42 -9.15
CA SER A 11 -19.66 18.36 -8.45
C SER A 11 -19.69 17.32 -7.33
N GLY A 12 -18.71 16.41 -7.28
CA GLY A 12 -18.61 15.37 -6.26
C GLY A 12 -19.74 14.33 -6.33
N LYS A 13 -20.54 14.32 -7.41
CA LYS A 13 -21.68 13.41 -7.59
C LYS A 13 -21.24 12.03 -8.08
N PHE A 14 -20.35 11.37 -7.33
CA PHE A 14 -19.90 10.01 -7.60
C PHE A 14 -19.42 9.34 -6.30
N ASN A 15 -19.46 8.01 -6.26
CA ASN A 15 -19.01 7.23 -5.09
C ASN A 15 -17.64 6.60 -5.28
N VAL A 16 -17.32 6.19 -6.52
CA VAL A 16 -16.09 5.46 -6.86
C VAL A 16 -15.47 6.09 -8.10
N LEU A 17 -14.16 6.32 -8.05
CA LEU A 17 -13.35 6.68 -9.22
C LEU A 17 -12.38 5.54 -9.51
N LEU A 18 -12.52 4.94 -10.69
CA LEU A 18 -11.55 4.00 -11.24
C LEU A 18 -10.65 4.75 -12.21
N THR A 19 -9.34 4.62 -12.04
CA THR A 19 -8.36 5.32 -12.88
C THR A 19 -7.02 4.60 -12.85
N THR A 20 -6.11 5.01 -13.73
CA THR A 20 -4.75 4.46 -13.82
C THR A 20 -3.73 5.39 -13.18
N TYR A 21 -2.52 4.89 -12.96
CA TYR A 21 -1.44 5.65 -12.35
C TYR A 21 -1.07 6.91 -13.13
N GLU A 22 -1.09 6.84 -14.46
CA GLU A 22 -0.77 7.97 -15.34
C GLU A 22 -1.71 9.14 -15.11
N TYR A 23 -3.01 8.85 -14.93
CA TYR A 23 -4.03 9.88 -14.68
C TYR A 23 -3.94 10.46 -13.27
N ILE A 24 -3.58 9.66 -12.26
CA ILE A 24 -3.29 10.16 -10.90
C ILE A 24 -2.18 11.21 -10.93
N ILE A 25 -1.13 10.99 -11.71
CA ILE A 25 -0.01 11.92 -11.82
C ILE A 25 -0.40 13.15 -12.67
N LYS A 26 -1.00 12.93 -13.84
CA LYS A 26 -1.34 13.99 -14.81
C LYS A 26 -2.42 14.94 -14.29
N ASP A 27 -3.47 14.41 -13.67
CA ASP A 27 -4.65 15.18 -13.26
C ASP A 27 -4.65 15.51 -11.75
N LYS A 28 -3.48 15.42 -11.09
CA LYS A 28 -3.34 15.66 -9.64
C LYS A 28 -3.96 16.97 -9.17
N HIS A 29 -3.88 18.03 -9.97
CA HIS A 29 -4.41 19.36 -9.65
C HIS A 29 -5.95 19.39 -9.49
N ILE A 30 -6.67 18.43 -10.06
CA ILE A 30 -8.12 18.26 -9.88
C ILE A 30 -8.39 17.21 -8.80
N LEU A 31 -7.77 16.04 -8.94
CA LEU A 31 -8.06 14.88 -8.09
C LEU A 31 -7.61 15.03 -6.64
N ALA A 32 -6.51 15.76 -6.39
CA ALA A 32 -5.99 16.03 -5.06
C ALA A 32 -6.92 16.93 -4.22
N LYS A 33 -7.80 17.71 -4.87
CA LYS A 33 -8.77 18.58 -4.17
C LYS A 33 -9.88 17.77 -3.50
N ILE A 34 -10.09 16.53 -3.92
CA ILE A 34 -11.09 15.65 -3.34
C ILE A 34 -10.50 14.99 -2.09
N ARG A 35 -11.23 15.03 -0.98
CA ARG A 35 -10.83 14.36 0.26
C ARG A 35 -11.26 12.89 0.21
N TRP A 36 -10.34 12.01 -0.16
CA TRP A 36 -10.62 10.60 -0.34
C TRP A 36 -10.80 9.89 1.01
N LYS A 37 -11.82 9.02 1.09
CA LYS A 37 -12.05 8.16 2.26
C LYS A 37 -11.22 6.89 2.20
N TYR A 38 -11.01 6.35 1.01
CA TYR A 38 -10.29 5.12 0.73
C TYR A 38 -9.45 5.31 -0.52
N MET A 39 -8.27 4.69 -0.53
CA MET A 39 -7.40 4.59 -1.70
C MET A 39 -6.98 3.13 -1.83
N ILE A 40 -7.27 2.52 -2.96
CA ILE A 40 -6.92 1.14 -3.27
C ILE A 40 -5.98 1.18 -4.46
N VAL A 41 -4.78 0.64 -4.29
CA VAL A 41 -3.78 0.51 -5.34
C VAL A 41 -3.63 -0.98 -5.63
N ASP A 42 -4.01 -1.37 -6.84
CA ASP A 42 -3.77 -2.72 -7.35
C ASP A 42 -2.38 -2.83 -7.96
N GLU A 43 -1.85 -4.04 -8.12
CA GLU A 43 -0.52 -4.32 -8.63
C GLU A 43 0.62 -3.60 -7.88
N GLY A 44 0.57 -3.67 -6.55
CA GLY A 44 1.51 -3.00 -5.65
C GLY A 44 2.99 -3.30 -5.89
N HIS A 45 3.32 -4.33 -6.67
CA HIS A 45 4.68 -4.55 -7.16
C HIS A 45 5.23 -3.35 -7.95
N ARG A 46 4.37 -2.55 -8.59
CA ARG A 46 4.74 -1.30 -9.27
C ARG A 46 5.21 -0.19 -8.31
N MET A 47 4.89 -0.33 -7.01
CA MET A 47 5.24 0.63 -5.95
C MET A 47 6.55 0.29 -5.21
N LYS A 48 7.21 -0.82 -5.57
CA LYS A 48 8.43 -1.32 -4.91
C LYS A 48 9.62 -0.36 -5.01
N ASN A 49 9.68 0.48 -6.04
CA ASN A 49 10.76 1.46 -6.17
C ASN A 49 10.52 2.64 -5.20
N HIS A 50 11.41 2.83 -4.22
CA HIS A 50 11.31 3.94 -3.25
C HIS A 50 11.34 5.35 -3.90
N HIS A 51 11.84 5.45 -5.14
CA HIS A 51 11.83 6.68 -5.95
C HIS A 51 10.62 6.75 -6.89
N CYS A 52 9.61 5.92 -6.66
CA CYS A 52 8.41 5.93 -7.48
C CYS A 52 7.71 7.28 -7.38
N LYS A 53 7.66 8.01 -8.50
CA LYS A 53 6.95 9.28 -8.63
C LYS A 53 5.49 9.16 -8.17
N LEU A 54 4.88 7.99 -8.35
CA LEU A 54 3.51 7.72 -7.91
C LEU A 54 3.38 7.81 -6.38
N THR A 55 4.23 7.12 -5.62
CA THR A 55 4.21 7.16 -4.13
C THR A 55 4.39 8.58 -3.61
N GLN A 56 5.34 9.33 -4.21
CA GLN A 56 5.55 10.73 -3.86
C GLN A 56 4.32 11.60 -4.14
N VAL A 57 3.69 11.43 -5.31
CA VAL A 57 2.48 12.17 -5.66
C VAL A 57 1.33 11.83 -4.72
N LEU A 58 1.12 10.54 -4.42
CA LEU A 58 0.06 10.07 -3.53
C LEU A 58 0.27 10.56 -2.09
N ASN A 59 1.49 10.55 -1.58
CA ASN A 59 1.80 11.01 -0.23
C ASN A 59 1.69 12.52 -0.07
N THR A 60 2.14 13.28 -1.06
CA THR A 60 2.23 14.75 -0.97
C THR A 60 0.91 15.44 -1.34
N HIS A 61 0.19 14.91 -2.33
CA HIS A 61 -0.99 15.61 -2.87
C HIS A 61 -2.32 15.00 -2.44
N TYR A 62 -2.38 13.70 -2.12
CA TYR A 62 -3.66 13.02 -1.88
C TYR A 62 -3.88 12.71 -0.40
N VAL A 63 -5.01 13.17 0.12
CA VAL A 63 -5.46 12.85 1.47
C VAL A 63 -6.39 11.64 1.42
N ALA A 64 -5.90 10.50 1.94
CA ALA A 64 -6.65 9.26 2.08
C ALA A 64 -6.23 8.53 3.36
N PRO A 65 -7.04 8.54 4.44
CA PRO A 65 -6.69 7.91 5.71
C PRO A 65 -6.61 6.38 5.66
N ARG A 66 -7.38 5.75 4.77
CA ARG A 66 -7.42 4.30 4.62
C ARG A 66 -6.84 3.93 3.27
N ARG A 67 -5.70 3.27 3.30
CA ARG A 67 -4.94 2.88 2.11
C ARG A 67 -4.83 1.37 2.08
N ILE A 68 -5.14 0.78 0.94
CA ILE A 68 -5.06 -0.65 0.70
C ILE A 68 -4.15 -0.84 -0.50
N LEU A 69 -3.21 -1.77 -0.36
CA LEU A 69 -2.34 -2.20 -1.44
C LEU A 69 -2.66 -3.66 -1.73
N LEU A 70 -2.97 -3.97 -2.98
CA LEU A 70 -3.19 -5.32 -3.48
C LEU A 70 -2.03 -5.71 -4.39
N THR A 71 -1.52 -6.94 -4.29
CA THR A 71 -0.52 -7.45 -5.22
C THR A 71 -0.61 -8.96 -5.34
N GLY A 72 -0.47 -9.48 -6.56
CA GLY A 72 -0.39 -10.92 -6.83
C GLY A 72 1.02 -11.50 -6.75
N THR A 73 2.05 -10.68 -6.47
CA THR A 73 3.44 -11.14 -6.43
C THR A 73 4.06 -10.99 -5.04
N PRO A 74 4.83 -11.97 -4.57
CA PRO A 74 5.52 -11.85 -3.31
C PRO A 74 6.51 -10.67 -3.33
N LEU A 75 6.72 -10.05 -2.17
CA LEU A 75 7.70 -9.00 -1.98
C LEU A 75 9.11 -9.60 -2.14
N GLN A 76 9.98 -8.94 -2.91
CA GLN A 76 11.38 -9.36 -2.96
C GLN A 76 12.02 -8.87 -1.66
N ASN A 77 12.79 -9.70 -0.95
CA ASN A 77 13.31 -9.47 0.40
C ASN A 77 14.35 -8.33 0.49
N LYS A 78 14.02 -7.13 0.01
CA LYS A 78 14.85 -5.93 0.05
C LYS A 78 14.17 -4.89 0.94
N LEU A 79 14.89 -4.43 1.95
CA LEU A 79 14.40 -3.42 2.90
C LEU A 79 13.89 -2.14 2.23
N PRO A 80 14.54 -1.60 1.18
CA PRO A 80 14.01 -0.44 0.46
C PRO A 80 12.63 -0.67 -0.18
N GLU A 81 12.39 -1.87 -0.71
CA GLU A 81 11.10 -2.22 -1.33
C GLU A 81 10.01 -2.34 -0.27
N LEU A 82 10.32 -3.03 0.84
CA LEU A 82 9.43 -3.13 1.99
C LEU A 82 9.08 -1.75 2.55
N TRP A 83 10.09 -0.90 2.72
CA TRP A 83 9.90 0.47 3.18
C TRP A 83 8.98 1.24 2.24
N ALA A 84 9.17 1.14 0.92
CA ALA A 84 8.33 1.85 -0.04
C ALA A 84 6.84 1.47 0.10
N LEU A 85 6.55 0.18 0.32
CA LEU A 85 5.17 -0.29 0.54
C LEU A 85 4.62 0.18 1.89
N LEU A 86 5.40 0.10 2.96
CA LEU A 86 5.01 0.54 4.30
C LEU A 86 4.81 2.06 4.37
N ASN A 87 5.68 2.83 3.71
CA ASN A 87 5.55 4.28 3.56
C ASN A 87 4.26 4.65 2.82
N PHE A 88 3.86 3.89 1.81
CA PHE A 88 2.57 4.11 1.16
C PHE A 88 1.38 3.86 2.10
N LEU A 89 1.39 2.74 2.85
CA LEU A 89 0.29 2.36 3.75
C LEU A 89 0.20 3.27 4.98
N LEU A 90 1.34 3.61 5.56
CA LEU A 90 1.50 4.31 6.84
C LEU A 90 2.54 5.45 6.71
N PRO A 91 2.28 6.48 5.88
CA PRO A 91 3.25 7.54 5.56
C PRO A 91 3.67 8.38 6.76
N THR A 92 2.85 8.44 7.81
CA THR A 92 3.15 9.17 9.04
C THR A 92 4.20 8.47 9.90
N ILE A 93 4.27 7.15 9.84
CA ILE A 93 5.19 6.31 10.62
C ILE A 93 6.51 6.16 9.87
N PHE A 94 6.45 5.80 8.58
CA PHE A 94 7.63 5.42 7.79
C PHE A 94 8.14 6.54 6.89
N LYS A 95 8.57 7.68 7.45
CA LYS A 95 8.96 8.87 6.65
C LYS A 95 10.31 8.77 5.94
N SER A 96 11.25 8.01 6.47
CA SER A 96 12.64 7.94 5.99
C SER A 96 13.10 6.50 5.80
N CYS A 97 13.63 6.19 4.62
CA CYS A 97 14.20 4.88 4.30
C CYS A 97 15.45 4.61 5.13
N SER A 98 16.33 5.60 5.27
CA SER A 98 17.57 5.44 6.06
C SER A 98 17.28 5.19 7.54
N THR A 99 16.29 5.87 8.10
CA THR A 99 15.87 5.63 9.50
C THR A 99 15.24 4.25 9.65
N PHE A 100 14.46 3.80 8.67
CA PHE A 100 13.90 2.45 8.66
C PHE A 100 15.01 1.40 8.58
N GLU A 101 15.99 1.56 7.70
CA GLU A 101 17.13 0.65 7.59
C GLU A 101 17.97 0.62 8.87
N GLN A 102 18.26 1.78 9.47
CA GLN A 102 18.98 1.85 10.74
C GLN A 102 18.19 1.19 11.87
N TRP A 103 16.91 1.50 12.01
CA TRP A 103 16.06 0.88 13.04
C TRP A 103 15.93 -0.63 12.83
N PHE A 104 15.81 -1.06 11.57
CA PHE A 104 15.76 -2.47 11.23
C PHE A 104 17.11 -3.14 11.50
N ASN A 105 18.25 -2.51 11.23
CA ASN A 105 19.58 -3.09 11.41
C ASN A 105 20.14 -2.95 12.85
N ALA A 106 19.63 -2.02 13.66
CA ALA A 106 20.15 -1.71 14.99
C ALA A 106 20.19 -2.91 15.98
N PRO A 107 19.19 -3.81 16.02
CA PRO A 107 19.24 -5.02 16.86
C PRO A 107 20.35 -6.00 16.45
N PHE A 108 20.88 -5.87 15.23
CA PHE A 108 21.76 -6.85 14.59
C PHE A 108 23.21 -6.39 14.49
N ALA A 109 23.50 -5.12 14.80
CA ALA A 109 24.87 -4.59 14.82
C ALA A 109 25.80 -5.31 15.81
N MET A 110 25.25 -6.09 16.75
CA MET A 110 26.00 -6.85 17.76
C MET A 110 26.10 -8.35 17.48
N THR A 111 25.34 -8.91 16.52
CA THR A 111 25.26 -10.36 16.26
C THR A 111 25.74 -10.66 14.85
N GLY A 112 26.97 -11.14 14.70
CA GLY A 112 27.62 -11.43 13.40
C GLY A 112 27.05 -12.61 12.61
N GLU A 113 25.79 -13.00 12.83
CA GLU A 113 25.16 -14.14 12.17
C GLU A 113 24.26 -13.70 10.99
N ARG A 114 24.20 -14.55 9.95
CA ARG A 114 23.20 -14.39 8.87
C ARG A 114 21.82 -14.74 9.42
N VAL A 115 21.04 -13.73 9.77
CA VAL A 115 19.65 -13.88 10.24
C VAL A 115 18.72 -13.88 9.03
N GLU A 116 17.92 -14.94 8.87
CA GLU A 116 16.74 -14.92 7.99
C GLU A 116 15.57 -14.25 8.71
N TYR A 117 15.01 -13.19 8.12
CA TYR A 117 13.93 -12.41 8.72
C TYR A 117 12.56 -12.91 8.26
N VAL A 118 11.69 -13.24 9.21
CA VAL A 118 10.25 -13.40 8.98
C VAL A 118 9.52 -12.24 9.65
N ILE A 119 9.08 -11.26 8.86
CA ILE A 119 8.23 -10.18 9.37
C ILE A 119 6.82 -10.73 9.54
N LYS A 120 6.44 -11.02 10.80
CA LYS A 120 5.04 -11.27 11.15
C LYS A 120 4.32 -9.94 11.31
N CYS A 121 3.60 -9.52 10.28
CA CYS A 121 2.59 -8.49 10.39
C CYS A 121 1.29 -9.12 10.91
N ASP A 122 0.98 -8.92 12.19
CA ASP A 122 -0.31 -9.34 12.71
C ASP A 122 -1.44 -8.59 12.03
N MET A 123 -2.43 -9.33 11.54
CA MET A 123 -3.60 -8.73 10.94
C MET A 123 -4.38 -7.92 11.99
N SER A 124 -4.73 -6.68 11.64
CA SER A 124 -5.70 -5.90 12.42
C SER A 124 -7.04 -6.63 12.53
N ALA A 125 -7.85 -6.28 13.52
CA ALA A 125 -9.17 -6.90 13.71
C ALA A 125 -10.04 -6.86 12.43
N LEU A 126 -9.98 -5.75 11.69
CA LEU A 126 -10.75 -5.57 10.46
C LEU A 126 -10.20 -6.43 9.31
N GLN A 127 -8.87 -6.55 9.20
CA GLN A 127 -8.24 -7.48 8.25
C GLN A 127 -8.57 -8.94 8.59
N LYS A 128 -8.59 -9.32 9.88
CA LYS A 128 -9.02 -10.66 10.35
C LYS A 128 -10.49 -10.94 10.02
N ILE A 129 -11.38 -9.96 10.14
CA ILE A 129 -12.80 -10.11 9.76
C ILE A 129 -12.93 -10.28 8.25
N LEU A 130 -12.26 -9.43 7.47
CA LEU A 130 -12.31 -9.47 6.02
C LEU A 130 -11.74 -10.79 5.47
N TYR A 131 -10.58 -11.20 5.98
CA TYR A 131 -9.93 -12.47 5.61
C TYR A 131 -10.83 -13.67 5.89
N ARG A 132 -11.41 -13.76 7.10
CA ARG A 132 -12.37 -14.82 7.44
C ARG A 132 -13.60 -14.81 6.53
N HIS A 133 -14.11 -13.64 6.19
CA HIS A 133 -15.23 -13.51 5.26
C HIS A 133 -14.87 -13.98 3.84
N MET A 134 -13.69 -13.61 3.35
CA MET A 134 -13.20 -14.02 2.03
C MET A 134 -12.94 -15.53 1.95
N GLN A 135 -12.42 -16.14 3.02
CA GLN A 135 -12.29 -17.60 3.14
C GLN A 135 -13.66 -18.28 3.13
N ALA A 136 -14.61 -17.80 3.94
CA ALA A 136 -15.96 -18.37 4.03
C ALA A 136 -16.74 -18.29 2.70
N LYS A 137 -16.42 -17.30 1.86
CA LYS A 137 -17.04 -17.12 0.54
C LYS A 137 -16.29 -17.82 -0.59
N GLY A 138 -15.19 -18.53 -0.29
CA GLY A 138 -14.37 -19.21 -1.31
C GLY A 138 -13.64 -18.25 -2.26
N ILE A 139 -13.50 -16.98 -1.88
CA ILE A 139 -12.86 -15.94 -2.70
C ILE A 139 -11.33 -15.99 -2.52
N LEU A 140 -10.86 -16.51 -1.38
CA LEU A 140 -9.44 -16.64 -1.07
C LEU A 140 -9.05 -18.12 -1.01
N LEU A 141 -8.18 -18.55 -1.93
CA LEU A 141 -7.53 -19.86 -1.89
C LEU A 141 -6.34 -19.76 -0.94
N THR A 142 -6.42 -20.45 0.20
CA THR A 142 -5.28 -20.66 1.08
C THR A 142 -4.75 -22.06 0.85
N ASP A 143 -3.45 -22.18 0.64
CA ASP A 143 -2.71 -23.42 0.74
C ASP A 143 -3.05 -24.09 2.09
N GLY A 144 -3.63 -25.29 2.03
CA GLY A 144 -4.31 -25.96 3.15
C GLY A 144 -3.38 -26.53 4.22
N SER A 145 -2.34 -25.81 4.63
CA SER A 145 -1.29 -26.29 5.55
C SER A 145 -1.59 -26.06 7.05
N GLU A 146 -2.75 -25.50 7.43
CA GLU A 146 -3.13 -25.29 8.84
C GLU A 146 -4.24 -26.23 9.34
N LYS A 147 -4.37 -27.44 8.76
CA LYS A 147 -5.12 -28.53 9.37
C LYS A 147 -4.18 -29.68 9.69
N ASP A 148 -3.34 -29.50 10.70
CA ASP A 148 -2.82 -30.57 11.57
C ASP A 148 -1.79 -29.96 12.54
N LYS A 149 -2.28 -29.48 13.69
CA LYS A 149 -1.58 -29.45 14.99
C LYS A 149 -2.53 -29.01 16.09
#